data_AF-A0A8J6B252-F1
#
_entry.id   AF-A0A8J6B252-F1
#
_cell.length_a   1.000
_cell.length_b   1.000
_cell.length_c   1.000
_cell.angle_alpha   90.00
_cell.angle_beta   90.00
_cell.angle_gamma   90.00
#
_symmetry.space_group_name_H-M   'P 1'
#
loop_
_entity.id
_entity.type
_entity.pdbx_description
1 polymer ?
#
loop_
_entity_poly.entity_id
_entity_poly.type
_entity_poly.pdbx_seq_one_letter_code
_entity_poly.pdbx_strand_id
1 'polypeptide(L)'
;LFEYILLYKDGVMFRIEQATKQCSKFTLTNPWDPLDIPQNSTFEDQYSIGGPQEQITVQEWSDRKSARSYETWIGIYTVKDCYPVQETFTKNFSVVFSTRFFDIELGIKDPSVFSPPSTCQIAQPENTTEDCFW
;
A
#
# COMPACT_ATOMS: atom_id res chain seq x y z
N LEU A 1 17.26 8.13 -6.04
CA LEU A 1 16.36 7.46 -5.08
C LEU A 1 15.41 8.51 -4.54
N PHE A 2 14.13 8.19 -4.42
CA PHE A 2 13.11 9.11 -3.95
C PHE A 2 12.53 8.66 -2.61
N GLU A 3 12.11 9.62 -1.83
CA GLU A 3 11.28 9.45 -0.64
C GLU A 3 9.91 10.05 -0.92
N TYR A 4 8.85 9.36 -0.49
CA TYR A 4 7.47 9.76 -0.71
C TYR A 4 6.76 9.94 0.62
N ILE A 5 6.11 11.09 0.81
CA ILE A 5 5.28 11.37 1.99
C ILE A 5 3.86 11.65 1.49
N LEU A 6 2.91 10.77 1.81
CA LEU A 6 1.51 10.89 1.43
C LEU A 6 0.68 11.35 2.62
N LEU A 7 0.10 12.54 2.55
CA LEU A 7 -0.74 13.12 3.59
C LEU A 7 -2.20 13.22 3.10
N TYR A 8 -2.92 12.11 3.15
CA TYR A 8 -4.29 12.02 2.64
C TYR A 8 -5.28 12.97 3.33
N LYS A 9 -5.08 13.32 4.61
CA LYS A 9 -5.91 14.31 5.31
C LYS A 9 -5.79 15.72 4.71
N ASP A 10 -4.62 16.03 4.17
CA ASP A 10 -4.31 17.33 3.56
C ASP A 10 -4.43 17.28 2.02
N GLY A 11 -4.66 16.08 1.44
CA GLY A 11 -4.80 15.87 0.00
C GLY A 11 -3.52 16.10 -0.80
N VAL A 12 -2.34 15.90 -0.18
CA VAL A 12 -1.04 16.18 -0.83
C VAL A 12 -0.07 15.01 -0.73
N MET A 13 0.76 14.86 -1.76
CA MET A 13 1.91 13.97 -1.80
C MET A 13 3.18 14.78 -2.06
N PHE A 14 4.24 14.47 -1.32
CA PHE A 14 5.58 14.98 -1.57
C PHE A 14 6.47 13.89 -2.15
N ARG A 15 7.19 14.20 -3.22
CA ARG A 15 8.28 13.38 -3.77
C ARG A 15 9.59 14.12 -3.56
N ILE A 16 10.48 13.54 -2.76
CA ILE A 16 11.74 14.16 -2.34
C ILE A 16 12.90 13.39 -2.94
N GLU A 17 13.76 14.05 -3.70
CA GLU A 17 14.99 13.43 -4.16
C GLU A 17 15.98 13.34 -2.99
N GLN A 18 16.41 12.13 -2.63
CA GLN A 18 17.15 11.95 -1.37
C GLN A 18 18.53 12.61 -1.36
N ALA A 19 19.18 12.76 -2.52
CA ALA A 19 20.52 13.32 -2.63
C ALA A 19 20.52 14.87 -2.56
N THR A 20 19.65 15.52 -3.34
CA THR A 20 19.60 17.00 -3.39
C THR A 20 18.59 17.61 -2.43
N LYS A 21 17.68 16.80 -1.89
CA LYS A 21 16.51 17.24 -1.10
C LYS A 21 15.55 18.16 -1.87
N GLN A 22 15.62 18.17 -3.20
CA GLN A 22 14.60 18.81 -4.03
C GLN A 22 13.26 18.10 -3.84
N CYS A 23 12.18 18.89 -3.77
CA CYS A 23 10.85 18.41 -3.46
C CYS A 23 9.86 18.82 -4.54
N SER A 24 9.11 17.86 -5.07
CA SER A 24 7.91 18.08 -5.87
C SER A 24 6.69 17.86 -4.98
N LYS A 25 5.66 18.71 -5.14
CA LYS A 25 4.38 18.60 -4.45
C LYS A 25 3.29 18.26 -5.46
N PHE A 26 2.50 17.24 -5.15
CA PHE A 26 1.40 16.74 -5.99
C PHE A 26 0.09 16.74 -5.20
N THR A 27 -1.03 16.88 -5.91
CA THR A 27 -2.37 16.73 -5.34
C THR A 27 -2.75 15.24 -5.37
N LEU A 28 -3.18 14.70 -4.23
CA LEU A 28 -3.75 13.36 -4.17
C LEU A 28 -5.21 13.40 -4.64
N THR A 29 -5.52 12.64 -5.70
CA THR A 29 -6.86 12.56 -6.31
C THR A 29 -7.63 11.33 -5.84
N ASN A 30 -6.94 10.23 -5.56
CA ASN A 30 -7.52 8.99 -5.08
C ASN A 30 -7.83 9.08 -3.57
N PRO A 31 -8.91 8.44 -3.10
CA PRO A 31 -9.20 8.35 -1.67
C PRO A 31 -8.14 7.51 -0.94
N TRP A 32 -8.10 7.65 0.38
CA TRP A 32 -7.31 6.76 1.24
C TRP A 32 -7.90 5.35 1.20
N ASP A 33 -7.04 4.37 0.91
CA ASP A 33 -7.36 2.94 1.00
C ASP A 33 -6.51 2.34 2.13
N PRO A 34 -7.12 1.86 3.23
CA PRO A 34 -6.36 1.27 4.32
C PRO A 34 -5.75 -0.08 3.91
N LEU A 35 -4.59 -0.39 4.49
CA LEU A 35 -3.98 -1.72 4.39
C LEU A 35 -4.67 -2.69 5.36
N ASP A 36 -5.92 -3.06 5.03
CA ASP A 36 -6.74 -4.01 5.79
C ASP A 36 -7.54 -4.95 4.87
N ILE A 37 -8.33 -5.84 5.47
CA ILE A 37 -9.28 -6.67 4.74
C ILE A 37 -10.66 -5.99 4.85
N PRO A 38 -11.23 -5.49 3.75
CA PRO A 38 -12.60 -4.96 3.77
C PRO A 38 -13.61 -5.99 4.29
N GLN A 39 -14.58 -5.56 5.08
CA GLN A 39 -15.56 -6.48 5.69
C GLN A 39 -16.40 -7.26 4.68
N ASN A 40 -16.51 -6.77 3.45
CA ASN A 40 -17.27 -7.38 2.35
C ASN A 40 -16.38 -8.18 1.38
N SER A 41 -15.15 -8.50 1.78
CA SER A 41 -14.23 -9.34 1.02
C SER A 41 -14.68 -10.79 1.00
N THR A 42 -14.33 -11.49 -0.06
CA THR A 42 -14.55 -12.92 -0.24
C THR A 42 -13.31 -13.68 0.22
N PHE A 43 -13.52 -14.67 1.08
CA PHE A 43 -12.48 -15.63 1.44
C PHE A 43 -12.17 -16.52 0.23
N GLU A 44 -10.91 -16.62 -0.14
CA GLU A 44 -10.47 -17.41 -1.29
C GLU A 44 -9.81 -18.71 -0.86
N ASP A 45 -8.78 -18.61 0.00
CA ASP A 45 -8.03 -19.79 0.45
C ASP A 45 -7.32 -19.55 1.79
N GLN A 46 -6.86 -20.64 2.41
CA GLN A 46 -5.98 -20.64 3.57
C GLN A 46 -4.86 -21.66 3.37
N TYR A 47 -3.62 -21.21 3.41
CA TYR A 47 -2.45 -22.04 3.19
C TYR A 47 -1.32 -21.71 4.16
N SER A 48 -0.30 -22.58 4.17
CA SER A 48 0.91 -22.39 4.98
C SER A 48 2.08 -22.06 4.08
N ILE A 49 2.79 -20.97 4.40
CA ILE A 49 4.04 -20.58 3.76
C ILE A 49 5.17 -21.15 4.61
N GLY A 50 5.99 -22.03 4.05
CA GLY A 50 7.11 -22.68 4.74
C GLY A 50 7.00 -24.20 4.79
N GLY A 51 7.76 -24.82 5.69
CA GLY A 51 7.81 -26.28 5.89
C GLY A 51 7.28 -26.70 7.26
N PRO A 52 7.21 -28.02 7.55
CA PRO A 52 6.55 -28.54 8.76
C PRO A 52 7.05 -27.97 10.10
N GLN A 53 8.32 -27.57 10.19
CA GLN A 53 8.94 -27.02 11.40
C GLN A 53 8.96 -25.49 11.46
N GLU A 54 8.80 -24.83 10.31
CA GLU A 54 8.90 -23.38 10.19
C GLU A 54 7.93 -22.95 9.09
N GLN A 55 6.71 -22.62 9.52
CA GLN A 55 5.66 -22.16 8.62
C GLN A 55 4.80 -21.10 9.30
N ILE A 56 4.20 -20.27 8.46
CA ILE A 56 3.18 -19.30 8.85
C ILE A 56 1.91 -19.59 8.06
N THR A 57 0.77 -19.64 8.76
CA THR A 57 -0.53 -19.79 8.12
C THR A 57 -1.08 -18.42 7.73
N VAL A 58 -1.50 -18.30 6.47
CA VAL A 58 -2.06 -17.09 5.88
C VAL A 58 -3.42 -17.38 5.26
N GLN A 59 -4.22 -16.34 5.08
CA GLN A 59 -5.47 -16.36 4.34
C GLN A 59 -5.40 -15.39 3.18
N GLU A 60 -6.04 -15.78 2.09
CA GLU A 60 -6.21 -14.97 0.90
C GLU A 60 -7.66 -14.49 0.80
N TRP A 61 -7.79 -13.19 0.59
CA TRP A 61 -9.06 -12.48 0.50
C TRP A 61 -9.09 -11.68 -0.79
N SER A 62 -10.27 -11.50 -1.37
CA SER A 62 -10.44 -10.72 -2.59
C SER A 62 -11.69 -9.84 -2.54
N ASP A 63 -11.80 -8.89 -3.47
CA ASP A 63 -13.01 -8.10 -3.70
C ASP A 63 -14.04 -8.83 -4.60
N ARG A 64 -13.77 -10.09 -4.98
CA ARG A 64 -14.66 -10.91 -5.80
C ARG A 64 -16.05 -10.96 -5.20
N LYS A 65 -17.10 -10.82 -6.02
CA LYS A 65 -18.50 -10.95 -5.57
C LYS A 65 -19.17 -12.25 -6.01
N SER A 66 -18.67 -12.87 -7.08
CA SER A 66 -19.16 -14.14 -7.59
C SER A 66 -18.02 -14.94 -8.24
N ALA A 67 -18.14 -16.26 -8.33
CA ALA A 67 -17.13 -17.11 -8.97
C ALA A 67 -16.85 -16.78 -10.46
N ARG A 68 -17.63 -15.89 -11.09
CA ARG A 68 -17.45 -15.41 -12.47
C ARG A 68 -17.08 -13.93 -12.57
N SER A 69 -16.95 -13.23 -11.44
CA SER A 69 -16.49 -11.83 -11.44
C SER A 69 -14.98 -11.78 -11.30
N TYR A 70 -14.38 -10.80 -11.96
CA TYR A 70 -12.95 -10.55 -11.88
C TYR A 70 -12.59 -9.89 -10.56
N GLU A 71 -11.55 -10.37 -9.90
CA GLU A 71 -10.95 -9.70 -8.75
C GLU A 71 -10.17 -8.48 -9.24
N THR A 72 -10.28 -7.35 -8.54
CA THR A 72 -9.41 -6.19 -8.76
C THR A 72 -8.41 -5.99 -7.62
N TRP A 73 -8.69 -6.58 -6.45
CA TRP A 73 -7.82 -6.60 -5.29
C TRP A 73 -7.76 -8.02 -4.71
N ILE A 74 -6.53 -8.43 -4.35
CA ILE A 74 -6.25 -9.69 -3.65
C ILE A 74 -5.27 -9.37 -2.52
N GLY A 75 -5.68 -9.66 -1.28
CA GLY A 75 -4.90 -9.45 -0.07
C GLY A 75 -4.58 -10.76 0.64
N ILE A 76 -3.31 -10.95 1.01
CA ILE A 76 -2.83 -12.11 1.77
C ILE A 76 -2.37 -11.63 3.14
N TYR A 77 -3.00 -12.16 4.18
CA TYR A 77 -2.81 -11.74 5.57
C TYR A 77 -2.56 -12.95 6.48
N THR A 78 -1.75 -12.78 7.52
CA THR A 78 -1.47 -13.85 8.49
C THR A 78 -2.72 -14.20 9.29
N VAL A 79 -3.00 -15.49 9.51
CA VAL A 79 -4.19 -15.94 10.26
C VAL A 79 -4.19 -15.46 11.71
N LYS A 80 -3.03 -15.52 12.37
CA LYS A 80 -2.95 -15.33 13.82
C LYS A 80 -3.14 -13.88 14.23
N ASP A 81 -2.45 -12.97 13.55
CA ASP A 81 -2.29 -11.59 13.99
C ASP A 81 -2.68 -10.56 12.91
N CYS A 82 -3.20 -11.02 11.76
CA CYS A 82 -3.66 -10.18 10.64
C CYS A 82 -2.58 -9.22 10.08
N TYR A 83 -1.30 -9.60 10.10
CA TYR A 83 -0.25 -8.85 9.41
C TYR A 83 -0.38 -9.01 7.88
N PRO A 84 -0.21 -7.93 7.10
CA PRO A 84 -0.18 -8.01 5.65
C PRO A 84 1.09 -8.75 5.20
N VAL A 85 0.94 -9.68 4.25
CA VAL A 85 2.05 -10.42 3.62
C VAL A 85 2.23 -9.95 2.19
N GLN A 86 1.14 -9.83 1.44
CA GLN A 86 1.15 -9.38 0.06
C GLN A 86 -0.20 -8.78 -0.31
N GLU A 87 -0.18 -7.73 -1.13
CA GLU A 87 -1.36 -7.25 -1.86
C GLU A 87 -1.09 -7.22 -3.36
N THR A 88 -2.12 -7.51 -4.14
CA THR A 88 -2.06 -7.55 -5.60
C THR A 88 -3.29 -6.86 -6.18
N PHE A 89 -3.05 -5.88 -7.04
CA PHE A 89 -4.08 -5.18 -7.80
C PHE A 89 -4.05 -5.67 -9.24
N THR A 90 -5.21 -6.05 -9.76
CA THR A 90 -5.32 -6.57 -11.13
C THR A 90 -6.35 -5.79 -11.94
N LYS A 91 -6.13 -5.78 -13.26
CA LYS A 91 -7.05 -5.22 -14.23
C LYS A 91 -7.14 -6.16 -15.41
N ASN A 92 -8.34 -6.70 -15.65
CA ASN A 92 -8.58 -7.69 -16.72
C ASN A 92 -7.61 -8.88 -16.65
N PHE A 93 -7.44 -9.49 -15.47
CA PHE A 93 -6.49 -10.59 -15.19
C PHE A 93 -5.00 -10.26 -15.30
N SER A 94 -4.67 -9.04 -15.69
CA SER A 94 -3.27 -8.60 -15.71
C SER A 94 -2.95 -7.96 -14.37
N VAL A 95 -1.91 -8.44 -13.71
CA VAL A 95 -1.37 -7.79 -12.51
C VAL A 95 -0.89 -6.40 -12.93
N VAL A 96 -1.47 -5.38 -12.31
CA VAL A 96 -1.06 -3.98 -12.49
C VAL A 96 0.05 -3.67 -11.49
N PHE A 97 -0.16 -4.09 -10.23
CA PHE A 97 0.75 -3.82 -9.14
C PHE A 97 0.69 -4.94 -8.10
N SER A 98 1.83 -5.24 -7.48
CA SER A 98 1.89 -6.18 -6.36
C SER A 98 2.98 -5.77 -5.39
N THR A 99 2.63 -5.72 -4.10
CA THR A 99 3.53 -5.35 -3.01
C THR A 99 3.63 -6.48 -2.01
N ARG A 100 4.85 -6.74 -1.53
CA ARG A 100 5.12 -7.71 -0.46
C ARG A 100 5.65 -6.96 0.76
N PHE A 101 5.17 -7.36 1.93
CA PHE A 101 5.52 -6.74 3.20
C PHE A 101 6.31 -7.73 4.07
N PHE A 102 7.38 -7.24 4.69
CA PHE A 102 8.29 -8.01 5.55
C PHE A 102 8.90 -7.08 6.60
N ASP A 103 9.52 -7.67 7.63
CA ASP A 103 10.15 -6.95 8.76
C ASP A 103 9.21 -5.94 9.44
N ILE A 104 7.92 -6.30 9.56
CA ILE A 104 6.90 -5.44 10.17
C ILE A 104 7.13 -5.34 11.68
N GLU A 105 7.28 -4.12 12.16
CA GLU A 105 7.24 -3.78 13.58
C GLU A 105 6.00 -2.93 13.87
N LEU A 106 5.33 -3.20 15.00
CA LEU A 106 4.16 -2.43 15.40
C LEU A 106 4.53 -1.04 15.89
N GLY A 107 3.73 -0.05 15.48
CA GLY A 107 3.90 1.35 15.84
C GLY A 107 4.95 2.06 14.96
N ILE A 108 5.12 3.35 15.22
CA ILE A 108 6.07 4.20 14.50
C ILE A 108 7.15 4.64 15.49
N LYS A 109 8.40 4.25 15.25
CA LYS A 109 9.54 4.60 16.12
C LYS A 109 9.84 6.11 16.11
N ASP A 110 9.80 6.73 14.94
CA ASP A 110 10.04 8.16 14.75
C ASP A 110 8.93 8.80 13.89
N PRO A 111 7.98 9.54 14.49
CA PRO A 111 6.91 10.21 13.75
C PRO A 111 7.40 11.34 12.84
N SER A 112 8.63 11.82 12.99
CA SER A 112 9.16 12.92 12.18
C SER A 112 9.30 12.56 10.70
N VAL A 113 9.29 11.26 10.35
CA VAL A 113 9.26 10.77 8.96
C VAL A 113 8.06 11.26 8.15
N PHE A 114 6.98 11.69 8.81
CA PHE A 114 5.80 12.29 8.16
C PHE A 114 5.91 13.82 8.01
N SER A 115 6.94 14.45 8.57
CA SER A 115 7.16 15.89 8.48
C SER A 115 8.04 16.20 7.26
N PRO A 116 7.50 16.85 6.20
CA PRO A 116 8.27 17.13 5.02
C PRO A 116 9.39 18.15 5.32
N PRO A 117 10.55 18.06 4.65
CA PRO A 117 11.67 18.99 4.84
C PRO A 117 11.29 20.41 4.42
N SER A 118 12.04 21.40 4.88
CA SER A 118 11.79 22.82 4.58
C SER A 118 11.76 23.13 3.07
N THR A 119 12.47 22.36 2.26
CA THR A 119 12.44 22.47 0.79
C THR A 119 11.05 22.22 0.20
N CYS A 120 10.19 21.43 0.85
CA CYS A 120 8.82 21.18 0.41
C CYS A 120 7.84 22.32 0.73
N GLN A 121 8.20 23.28 1.58
CA GLN A 121 7.33 24.44 1.88
C GLN A 121 7.26 25.42 0.69
N ILE A 122 8.32 25.46 -0.11
CA ILE A 122 8.46 26.35 -1.28
C ILE A 122 8.03 25.62 -2.56
N ALA A 123 7.92 24.28 -2.52
CA ALA A 123 7.51 23.47 -3.66
C ALA A 123 6.11 23.90 -4.13
N GLN A 124 6.06 24.47 -5.33
CA GLN A 124 4.79 24.75 -5.99
C GLN A 124 4.16 23.41 -6.39
N PRO A 125 2.82 23.27 -6.30
CA PRO A 125 2.16 22.10 -6.83
C PRO A 125 2.50 21.99 -8.32
N GLU A 126 3.11 20.90 -8.75
CA GLU A 126 3.15 20.63 -10.18
C GLU A 126 1.70 20.36 -10.62
N ASN A 127 1.26 20.96 -11.74
CA ASN A 127 -0.07 20.69 -12.34
C ASN A 127 -0.18 19.28 -12.96
N THR A 128 0.71 18.38 -12.56
CA THR A 128 0.73 16.97 -12.93
C THR A 128 0.08 16.20 -11.80
N THR A 129 -0.97 15.45 -12.13
CA THR A 129 -1.39 14.34 -11.29
C THR A 129 -0.37 13.24 -11.49
N GLU A 130 0.49 12.98 -10.50
CA GLU A 130 1.03 11.63 -10.41
C GLU A 130 -0.15 10.78 -9.94
N ASP A 131 -0.74 10.06 -10.90
CA ASP A 131 -1.63 8.96 -10.57
C ASP A 131 -0.78 7.99 -9.75
N CYS A 132 -1.00 8.01 -8.45
CA CYS A 132 -0.65 6.91 -7.60
C CYS A 132 -1.46 5.71 -8.09
N PHE A 133 -0.90 4.96 -9.04
CA PHE A 133 -1.36 3.63 -9.42
C PHE A 133 -1.06 2.70 -8.24
N TRP A 134 -1.83 2.86 -7.16
CA TRP A 134 -1.98 1.85 -6.13
C TRP A 134 -3.20 1.03 -6.53
#